data_AF-A0A9X1GFS6-F1
#
_entry.id   AF-A0A9X1GFS6-F1
#
_cell.length_a   1.000
_cell.length_b   1.000
_cell.length_c   1.000
_cell.angle_alpha   90.00
_cell.angle_beta   90.00
_cell.angle_gamma   90.00
#
_symmetry.space_group_name_H-M   'P 1'
#
loop_
_entity.id
_entity.type
_entity.pdbx_description
1 polymer ?
#
loop_
_entity_poly.entity_id
_entity_poly.type
_entity_poly.pdbx_seq_one_letter_code
_entity_poly.pdbx_strand_id
1 'polypeptide(L)'
;MTTSLIASLQDNYTIAQPTQNYHSQYCSLQWRRGQLLVKSPEKLQQPYLPALDNEQLLVECLKNSPVMLVTIDPKLGNNALQFWADACKKAQKPIFLHLPSKHKLSTPNNQILRIIQRLTDWLLALILLILISPLMLGLFILMGIQFSELPFSYEWHIGERGKLFQTIKFCTNTKQSFIPLGLWITKYSLENLPMLFNVIRGEMSLLGYSCWSLDDAVKLSPEVKKQQLYRLPGLIKLWQIETKLKPARLS
;
A
#
# COMPACT_ATOMS: atom_id res chain seq x y z
N MET A 1 6.20 -50.92 -31.80
CA MET A 1 4.97 -50.28 -32.32
C MET A 1 3.80 -50.79 -31.52
N THR A 2 3.25 -49.95 -30.66
CA THR A 2 2.02 -50.20 -29.91
C THR A 2 1.36 -48.85 -29.70
N THR A 3 0.40 -48.56 -30.57
CA THR A 3 -0.49 -47.39 -30.56
C THR A 3 -1.66 -47.67 -29.63
N SER A 4 -1.87 -46.80 -28.64
CA SER A 4 -3.15 -46.72 -27.92
C SER A 4 -3.73 -45.32 -28.11
N LEU A 5 -4.83 -45.28 -28.85
CA LEU A 5 -5.75 -44.16 -29.00
C LEU A 5 -6.28 -43.71 -27.63
N ILE A 6 -6.15 -42.42 -27.31
CA ILE A 6 -6.97 -41.79 -26.28
C ILE A 6 -7.78 -40.71 -26.95
N ALA A 7 -9.10 -40.83 -26.78
CA ALA A 7 -10.14 -40.01 -27.35
C ALA A 7 -10.00 -38.54 -26.95
N SER A 8 -10.18 -37.65 -27.91
CA SER A 8 -10.38 -36.24 -27.69
C SER A 8 -11.66 -36.03 -26.87
N LEU A 9 -11.52 -35.65 -25.61
CA LEU A 9 -12.62 -35.04 -24.87
C LEU A 9 -12.88 -33.66 -25.48
N GLN A 10 -13.93 -33.60 -26.31
CA GLN A 10 -14.61 -32.37 -26.68
C GLN A 10 -15.20 -31.76 -25.42
N ASP A 11 -14.51 -30.78 -24.86
CA ASP A 11 -15.10 -29.95 -23.82
C ASP A 11 -16.12 -28.99 -24.45
N ASN A 12 -17.39 -29.41 -24.37
CA ASN A 12 -18.54 -28.55 -24.55
C ASN A 12 -18.66 -27.62 -23.34
N TYR A 13 -17.97 -26.49 -23.36
CA TYR A 13 -18.34 -25.35 -22.52
C TYR A 13 -19.37 -24.52 -23.28
N THR A 14 -20.64 -24.72 -22.96
CA THR A 14 -21.72 -23.80 -23.33
C THR A 14 -21.36 -22.42 -22.76
N ILE A 15 -21.10 -21.45 -23.64
CA ILE A 15 -20.90 -20.05 -23.28
C ILE A 15 -22.24 -19.53 -22.73
N ALA A 16 -22.43 -19.66 -21.42
CA ALA A 16 -23.34 -18.79 -20.70
C ALA A 16 -22.66 -17.43 -20.63
N GLN A 17 -23.15 -16.45 -21.41
CA GLN A 17 -22.77 -15.05 -21.25
C GLN A 17 -23.07 -14.61 -19.81
N PRO A 18 -22.08 -14.22 -18.99
CA PRO A 18 -22.37 -13.55 -17.75
C PRO A 18 -22.67 -12.09 -18.07
N THR A 19 -23.87 -11.70 -17.68
CA THR A 19 -24.36 -10.34 -17.57
C THR A 19 -23.34 -9.39 -16.95
N GLN A 20 -23.14 -8.27 -17.64
CA GLN A 20 -22.53 -7.01 -17.24
C GLN A 20 -22.37 -6.78 -15.73
N ASN A 21 -21.14 -6.87 -15.23
CA ASN A 21 -20.44 -5.91 -14.35
C ASN A 21 -19.19 -6.56 -13.76
N TYR A 22 -18.18 -5.72 -13.50
CA TYR A 22 -16.89 -5.96 -12.82
C TYR A 22 -15.61 -5.98 -13.71
N HIS A 23 -14.65 -5.22 -13.21
CA HIS A 23 -13.44 -4.70 -13.84
C HIS A 23 -12.39 -5.76 -14.22
N SER A 24 -12.38 -6.23 -15.46
CA SER A 24 -11.23 -6.97 -15.99
C SER A 24 -10.06 -6.00 -16.26
N GLN A 25 -9.15 -5.85 -15.31
CA GLN A 25 -7.90 -5.12 -15.56
C GLN A 25 -6.95 -6.04 -16.33
N TYR A 26 -6.95 -5.90 -17.65
CA TYR A 26 -5.96 -6.53 -18.53
C TYR A 26 -4.56 -6.08 -18.09
N CYS A 27 -3.87 -6.85 -17.26
CA CYS A 27 -2.48 -6.60 -16.88
C CYS A 27 -1.60 -7.69 -17.46
N SER A 28 -0.36 -7.34 -17.82
CA SER A 28 0.61 -8.34 -18.25
C SER A 28 1.45 -8.84 -17.07
N LEU A 29 1.44 -10.16 -16.85
CA LEU A 29 2.22 -10.82 -15.81
C LEU A 29 3.54 -11.34 -16.39
N GLN A 30 4.66 -11.03 -15.73
CA GLN A 30 5.99 -11.51 -16.07
C GLN A 30 6.67 -12.05 -14.82
N TRP A 31 7.03 -13.33 -14.80
CA TRP A 31 7.75 -13.93 -13.68
C TRP A 31 9.23 -14.08 -14.01
N ARG A 32 10.12 -13.56 -13.14
CA ARG A 32 11.58 -13.68 -13.29
C ARG A 32 12.26 -13.74 -11.92
N ARG A 33 13.11 -14.76 -11.69
CA ARG A 33 13.94 -14.89 -10.47
C ARG A 33 13.15 -14.70 -9.16
N GLY A 34 11.96 -15.29 -9.06
CA GLY A 34 11.10 -15.16 -7.87
C GLY A 34 10.33 -13.83 -7.77
N GLN A 35 10.52 -12.89 -8.70
CA GLN A 35 9.74 -11.66 -8.79
C GLN A 35 8.59 -11.82 -9.79
N LEU A 36 7.38 -11.47 -9.38
CA LEU A 36 6.22 -11.32 -10.26
C LEU A 36 6.07 -9.84 -10.62
N LEU A 37 6.19 -9.51 -11.89
CA LEU A 37 6.04 -8.17 -12.42
C LEU A 37 4.67 -8.04 -13.09
N VAL A 38 3.84 -7.14 -12.58
CA VAL A 38 2.50 -6.80 -13.04
C VAL A 38 2.61 -5.48 -13.81
N LYS A 39 2.42 -5.53 -15.12
CA LYS A 39 2.54 -4.38 -16.01
C LYS A 39 1.18 -4.00 -16.61
N SER A 40 1.09 -2.76 -17.09
CA SER A 40 0.02 -2.37 -18.00
C SER A 40 -0.04 -3.32 -19.21
N PRO A 41 -1.20 -3.50 -19.86
CA PRO A 41 -1.30 -4.39 -21.01
C PRO A 41 -0.39 -3.87 -22.13
N GLU A 42 0.59 -4.67 -22.53
CA GLU A 42 1.37 -4.43 -23.76
C GLU A 42 0.56 -4.95 -24.96
N LYS A 43 0.97 -4.64 -26.21
CA LYS A 43 0.26 -5.06 -27.44
C LYS A 43 0.07 -6.59 -27.59
N LEU A 44 0.72 -7.40 -26.75
CA LEU A 44 0.61 -8.86 -26.75
C LEU A 44 -0.58 -9.30 -25.90
N GLN A 45 -1.55 -9.97 -26.52
CA GLN A 45 -2.68 -10.59 -25.83
C GLN A 45 -2.15 -11.71 -24.92
N GLN A 46 -2.29 -11.52 -23.61
CA GLN A 46 -2.07 -12.58 -22.63
C GLN A 46 -3.35 -13.42 -22.48
N PRO A 47 -3.25 -14.71 -22.14
CA PRO A 47 -4.41 -15.51 -21.81
C PRO A 47 -5.14 -14.87 -20.62
N TYR A 48 -6.47 -14.85 -20.71
CA TYR A 48 -7.32 -14.37 -19.63
C TYR A 48 -7.09 -15.24 -18.37
N LEU A 49 -6.78 -14.58 -17.25
CA LEU A 49 -6.61 -15.23 -15.96
C LEU A 49 -7.82 -14.92 -15.06
N PRO A 50 -8.72 -15.88 -14.80
CA PRO A 50 -9.88 -15.65 -13.92
C PRO A 50 -9.46 -15.36 -12.46
N ALA A 51 -8.24 -15.75 -12.08
CA ALA A 51 -7.68 -15.42 -10.77
C ALA A 51 -7.49 -13.92 -10.54
N LEU A 52 -7.49 -13.10 -11.61
CA LEU A 52 -7.34 -11.65 -11.52
C LEU A 52 -8.66 -10.92 -11.24
N ASP A 53 -9.80 -11.58 -11.41
CA ASP A 53 -11.11 -10.97 -11.19
C ASP A 53 -11.63 -11.17 -9.76
N ASN A 54 -11.07 -12.14 -9.03
CA ASN A 54 -11.43 -12.42 -7.65
C ASN A 54 -10.20 -12.34 -6.74
N GLU A 55 -10.26 -11.45 -5.75
CA GLU A 55 -9.19 -11.25 -4.77
C GLU A 55 -8.84 -12.56 -4.04
N GLN A 56 -9.83 -13.41 -3.73
CA GLN A 56 -9.60 -14.66 -3.01
C GLN A 56 -8.77 -15.65 -3.85
N LEU A 57 -9.09 -15.77 -5.14
CA LEU A 57 -8.34 -16.61 -6.07
C LEU A 57 -6.92 -16.08 -6.24
N LEU A 58 -6.76 -14.75 -6.37
CA LEU A 58 -5.44 -14.13 -6.43
C LEU A 58 -4.62 -14.43 -5.16
N VAL A 59 -5.22 -14.31 -3.98
CA VAL A 59 -4.57 -14.60 -2.69
C VAL A 59 -4.14 -16.06 -2.63
N GLU A 60 -5.00 -16.99 -3.04
CA GLU A 60 -4.68 -18.42 -3.04
C GLU A 60 -3.55 -18.76 -4.02
N CYS A 61 -3.61 -18.22 -5.24
CA CYS A 61 -2.53 -18.34 -6.22
C CYS A 61 -1.21 -17.75 -5.68
N LEU A 62 -1.26 -16.58 -5.05
CA LEU A 62 -0.09 -15.96 -4.46
C LEU A 62 0.46 -16.83 -3.34
N LYS A 63 -0.35 -17.30 -2.38
CA LYS A 63 0.13 -18.16 -1.27
C LYS A 63 0.85 -19.42 -1.75
N ASN A 64 0.31 -20.07 -2.78
CA ASN A 64 0.83 -21.33 -3.31
C ASN A 64 1.95 -21.15 -4.36
N SER A 65 2.23 -19.91 -4.77
CA SER A 65 3.24 -19.60 -5.78
C SER A 65 4.65 -19.47 -5.18
N PRO A 66 5.72 -19.84 -5.92
CA PRO A 66 7.11 -19.59 -5.51
C PRO A 66 7.54 -18.11 -5.59
N VAL A 67 6.62 -17.19 -5.92
CA VAL A 67 6.88 -15.75 -5.97
C VAL A 67 7.32 -15.22 -4.60
N MET A 68 8.49 -14.61 -4.51
CA MET A 68 9.01 -13.99 -3.29
C MET A 68 8.54 -12.55 -3.12
N LEU A 69 8.33 -11.83 -4.22
CA LEU A 69 7.86 -10.44 -4.21
C LEU A 69 7.08 -10.10 -5.47
N VAL A 70 6.15 -9.16 -5.34
CA VAL A 70 5.34 -8.63 -6.45
C VAL A 70 5.79 -7.21 -6.75
N THR A 71 5.87 -6.85 -8.03
CA THR A 71 6.17 -5.50 -8.48
C THR A 71 5.10 -5.03 -9.45
N ILE A 72 4.51 -3.87 -9.21
CA ILE A 72 3.34 -3.39 -9.95
C ILE A 72 3.62 -2.05 -10.63
N ASP A 73 3.24 -1.93 -11.90
CA ASP A 73 3.39 -0.69 -12.66
C ASP A 73 2.36 0.37 -12.19
N PRO A 74 2.78 1.59 -11.80
CA PRO A 74 1.86 2.66 -11.43
C PRO A 74 0.83 3.00 -12.52
N LYS A 75 1.12 2.69 -13.80
CA LYS A 75 0.21 2.98 -14.92
C LYS A 75 -1.10 2.18 -14.90
N LEU A 76 -1.18 1.12 -14.08
CA LEU A 76 -2.39 0.31 -13.93
C LEU A 76 -3.52 1.04 -13.19
N GLY A 77 -3.22 2.18 -12.56
CA GLY A 77 -4.19 2.98 -11.82
C GLY A 77 -4.36 2.55 -10.37
N ASN A 78 -5.04 3.39 -9.59
CA ASN A 78 -5.15 3.22 -8.13
C ASN A 78 -5.91 1.93 -7.74
N ASN A 79 -7.04 1.65 -8.38
CA ASN A 79 -7.85 0.47 -8.06
C ASN A 79 -7.05 -0.84 -8.24
N ALA A 80 -6.21 -0.91 -9.28
CA ALA A 80 -5.33 -2.05 -9.50
C ALA A 80 -4.28 -2.17 -8.40
N LEU A 81 -3.63 -1.05 -8.08
CA LEU A 81 -2.62 -0.98 -7.04
C LEU A 81 -3.18 -1.46 -5.70
N GLN A 82 -4.36 -0.98 -5.33
CA GLN A 82 -5.04 -1.37 -4.10
C GLN A 82 -5.41 -2.86 -4.10
N PHE A 83 -6.07 -3.35 -5.16
CA PHE A 83 -6.45 -4.76 -5.31
C PHE A 83 -5.26 -5.71 -5.14
N TRP A 84 -4.16 -5.43 -5.84
CA TRP A 84 -2.94 -6.23 -5.74
C TRP A 84 -2.25 -6.10 -4.38
N ALA A 85 -2.26 -4.90 -3.79
CA ALA A 85 -1.67 -4.67 -2.47
C ALA A 85 -2.42 -5.43 -1.37
N ASP A 86 -3.75 -5.42 -1.40
CA ASP A 86 -4.60 -6.15 -0.45
C ASP A 86 -4.41 -7.67 -0.60
N ALA A 87 -4.40 -8.18 -1.83
CA ALA A 87 -4.14 -9.59 -2.10
C ALA A 87 -2.73 -10.02 -1.64
N CYS A 88 -1.71 -9.21 -1.94
CA CYS A 88 -0.33 -9.48 -1.49
C CYS A 88 -0.21 -9.46 0.04
N LYS A 89 -0.88 -8.52 0.71
CA LYS A 89 -0.92 -8.45 2.18
C LYS A 89 -1.54 -9.72 2.77
N LYS A 90 -2.68 -10.17 2.25
CA LYS A 90 -3.35 -11.41 2.68
C LYS A 90 -2.51 -12.67 2.40
N ALA A 91 -1.71 -12.65 1.33
CA ALA A 91 -0.76 -13.70 0.98
C ALA A 91 0.59 -13.58 1.69
N GLN A 92 0.79 -12.55 2.53
CA GLN A 92 2.06 -12.23 3.20
C GLN A 92 3.25 -12.06 2.23
N LYS A 93 2.99 -11.53 1.04
CA LYS A 93 4.01 -11.25 0.02
C LYS A 93 4.27 -9.75 -0.07
N PRO A 94 5.54 -9.31 -0.07
CA PRO A 94 5.86 -7.90 -0.22
C PRO A 94 5.55 -7.45 -1.65
N ILE A 95 4.93 -6.28 -1.76
CA ILE A 95 4.59 -5.63 -3.02
C ILE A 95 5.36 -4.31 -3.15
N PHE A 96 5.88 -4.04 -4.35
CA PHE A 96 6.67 -2.88 -4.67
C PHE A 96 6.11 -2.17 -5.90
N LEU A 97 6.17 -0.85 -5.91
CA LEU A 97 5.93 -0.07 -7.11
C LEU A 97 7.10 -0.26 -8.09
N HIS A 98 6.80 -0.51 -9.37
CA HIS A 98 7.82 -0.53 -10.41
C HIS A 98 8.39 0.88 -10.57
N LEU A 99 9.66 1.05 -10.24
CA LEU A 99 10.39 2.31 -10.39
C LEU A 99 11.38 2.19 -11.55
N PRO A 100 11.49 3.21 -12.42
CA PRO A 100 12.48 3.20 -13.48
C PRO A 100 13.89 3.13 -12.89
N SER A 101 14.75 2.30 -13.49
CA SER A 101 16.10 2.04 -13.02
C SER A 101 16.92 3.33 -12.82
N LYS A 102 17.69 3.38 -11.73
CA LYS A 102 18.48 4.54 -11.32
C LYS A 102 19.60 4.83 -12.34
N HIS A 103 19.57 5.99 -12.99
CA HIS A 103 20.82 6.59 -13.49
C HIS A 103 21.58 7.10 -12.27
N LYS A 104 22.87 6.80 -12.21
CA LYS A 104 23.80 6.96 -11.07
C LYS A 104 23.78 8.38 -10.45
N LEU A 105 22.78 8.68 -9.61
CA LEU A 105 22.84 9.84 -8.70
C LEU A 105 23.75 9.48 -7.54
N SER A 106 25.00 9.96 -7.62
CA SER A 106 26.03 9.91 -6.58
C SER A 106 25.53 10.67 -5.35
N THR A 107 25.04 9.95 -4.36
CA THR A 107 24.89 10.49 -3.00
C THR A 107 26.04 9.94 -2.16
N PRO A 108 26.75 10.75 -1.37
CA PRO A 108 27.77 10.25 -0.46
C PRO A 108 27.09 9.26 0.49
N ASN A 109 27.54 8.01 0.41
CA ASN A 109 26.90 6.87 1.04
C ASN A 109 27.42 6.71 2.47
N ASN A 110 26.99 7.59 3.37
CA ASN A 110 27.30 7.44 4.80
C ASN A 110 26.32 6.42 5.41
N GLN A 111 26.58 5.13 5.17
CA GLN A 111 25.77 4.03 5.69
C GLN A 111 25.64 4.09 7.21
N ILE A 112 26.72 4.43 7.91
CA ILE A 112 26.76 4.58 9.37
C ILE A 112 25.78 5.68 9.83
N LEU A 113 25.78 6.84 9.18
CA LEU A 113 24.88 7.93 9.52
C LEU A 113 23.41 7.52 9.35
N ARG A 114 23.09 6.73 8.31
CA ARG A 114 21.73 6.20 8.11
C ARG A 114 21.33 5.21 9.21
N ILE A 115 22.25 4.37 9.67
CA ILE A 115 21.99 3.43 10.77
C ILE A 115 21.75 4.19 12.07
N ILE A 116 22.61 5.16 12.40
CA ILE A 116 22.45 6.02 13.58
C ILE A 116 21.10 6.74 13.52
N GLN A 117 20.78 7.37 12.39
CA GLN A 117 19.49 8.05 12.22
C GLN A 117 18.31 7.09 12.45
N ARG A 118 18.36 5.87 11.91
CA ARG A 118 17.32 4.85 12.13
C ARG A 118 17.16 4.46 13.60
N LEU A 119 18.27 4.29 14.32
CA LEU A 119 18.23 3.97 15.75
C LEU A 119 17.66 5.14 16.56
N THR A 120 18.07 6.36 16.25
CA THR A 120 17.55 7.57 16.89
C THR A 120 16.06 7.74 16.64
N ASP A 121 15.61 7.58 15.38
CA ASP A 121 14.19 7.65 15.03
C ASP A 121 13.37 6.60 15.76
N TRP A 122 13.87 5.37 15.84
CA TRP A 122 13.19 4.28 16.54
C TRP A 122 13.10 4.53 18.04
N LEU A 123 14.20 4.97 18.67
CA LEU A 123 14.26 5.27 20.10
C LEU A 123 13.35 6.45 20.46
N LEU A 124 13.40 7.53 19.67
CA LEU A 124 12.56 8.70 19.88
C LEU A 124 11.08 8.37 19.65
N ALA A 125 10.75 7.54 18.66
CA ALA A 125 9.39 7.10 18.40
C ALA A 125 8.86 6.23 19.53
N LEU A 126 9.70 5.36 20.12
CA LEU A 126 9.35 4.54 21.26
C LEU A 126 9.04 5.41 22.50
N ILE A 127 9.90 6.39 22.81
CA ILE A 127 9.67 7.33 23.91
C ILE A 127 8.36 8.10 23.69
N LEU A 128 8.15 8.63 22.49
CA LEU A 128 6.95 9.38 22.14
C LEU A 128 5.69 8.50 22.23
N LEU A 129 5.78 7.24 21.81
CA LEU A 129 4.68 6.29 21.91
C LEU A 129 4.32 5.99 23.36
N ILE A 130 5.31 5.79 24.25
CA ILE A 130 5.06 5.56 25.69
C ILE A 130 4.41 6.79 26.33
N LEU A 131 4.85 8.00 25.96
CA LEU A 131 4.29 9.23 26.50
C LEU A 131 2.84 9.44 26.03
N ILE A 132 2.54 9.11 24.77
CA ILE A 132 1.23 9.32 24.15
C ILE A 132 0.28 8.12 24.35
N SER A 133 0.77 6.96 24.77
CA SER A 133 -0.06 5.75 24.94
C SER A 133 -1.30 5.93 25.82
N PRO A 134 -1.27 6.64 26.99
CA PRO A 134 -2.50 6.83 27.77
C PRO A 134 -3.55 7.64 27.00
N LEU A 135 -3.12 8.65 26.23
CA LEU A 135 -4.01 9.45 25.39
C LEU A 135 -4.62 8.60 24.26
N MET A 136 -3.79 7.83 23.56
CA MET A 136 -4.26 6.95 22.49
C MET A 136 -5.24 5.88 22.99
N LEU A 137 -4.99 5.30 24.17
CA LEU A 137 -5.89 4.33 24.77
C LEU A 137 -7.22 4.97 25.17
N GLY A 138 -7.19 6.18 25.74
CA GLY A 138 -8.40 6.96 26.02
C GLY A 138 -9.23 7.24 24.77
N LEU A 139 -8.60 7.71 23.68
CA LEU A 139 -9.26 7.93 22.40
C LEU A 139 -9.85 6.64 21.81
N PHE A 140 -9.10 5.54 21.89
CA PHE A 140 -9.55 4.23 21.42
C PHE A 140 -10.83 3.77 22.14
N ILE A 141 -10.87 3.87 23.48
CA ILE A 141 -12.05 3.49 24.27
C ILE A 141 -13.23 4.41 23.94
N LEU A 142 -13.00 5.72 23.89
CA LEU A 142 -14.06 6.70 23.65
C LEU A 142 -14.68 6.52 22.26
N MET A 143 -13.85 6.26 21.24
CA MET A 143 -14.32 5.91 19.90
C MET A 143 -15.05 4.57 19.88
N GLY A 144 -14.57 3.54 20.60
CA GLY A 144 -15.22 2.24 20.66
C GLY A 144 -16.58 2.25 21.38
N ILE A 145 -16.79 3.15 22.34
CA ILE A 145 -18.10 3.34 22.99
C ILE A 145 -19.06 4.07 22.05
N GLN A 146 -18.55 5.05 21.30
CA GLN A 146 -19.37 5.91 20.45
C GLN A 146 -19.72 5.28 19.09
N PHE A 147 -18.88 4.36 18.61
CA PHE A 147 -19.02 3.71 17.31
C PHE A 147 -18.89 2.19 17.43
N SER A 148 -19.78 1.46 16.76
CA SER A 148 -19.74 -0.02 16.72
C SER A 148 -18.69 -0.59 15.76
N GLU A 149 -17.89 0.26 15.11
CA GLU A 149 -16.86 -0.12 14.14
C GLU A 149 -15.46 0.01 14.75
N LEU A 150 -14.48 -0.66 14.12
CA LEU A 150 -13.08 -0.57 14.53
C LEU A 150 -12.59 0.89 14.48
N PRO A 151 -11.94 1.39 15.55
CA PRO A 151 -11.50 2.79 15.62
C PRO A 151 -10.25 3.07 14.78
N PHE A 152 -9.71 2.09 14.05
CA PHE A 152 -8.56 2.26 13.17
C PHE A 152 -8.94 2.13 11.69
N SER A 153 -8.35 3.00 10.87
CA SER A 153 -8.36 2.94 9.42
C SER A 153 -6.94 2.65 8.91
N TYR A 154 -6.87 1.98 7.75
CA TYR A 154 -5.62 1.62 7.10
C TYR A 154 -5.56 2.24 5.71
N GLU A 155 -4.50 2.99 5.43
CA GLU A 155 -4.33 3.65 4.12
C GLU A 155 -3.02 3.22 3.46
N TRP A 156 -3.11 2.83 2.18
CA TRP A 156 -1.95 2.44 1.40
C TRP A 156 -1.07 3.61 1.03
N HIS A 157 0.22 3.43 1.30
CA HIS A 157 1.24 4.44 1.16
C HIS A 157 2.51 3.82 0.56
N ILE A 158 3.34 4.67 -0.07
CA ILE A 158 4.58 4.23 -0.68
C ILE A 158 5.78 4.58 0.19
N GLY A 159 6.52 3.55 0.57
CA GLY A 159 7.72 3.62 1.40
C GLY A 159 9.02 3.58 0.60
N GLU A 160 10.11 3.26 1.31
CA GLU A 160 11.43 3.16 0.71
C GLU A 160 11.48 2.11 -0.42
N ARG A 161 12.17 2.47 -1.51
CA ARG A 161 12.31 1.74 -2.77
C ARG A 161 10.99 1.38 -3.44
N GLY A 162 9.94 2.14 -3.16
CA GLY A 162 8.61 1.86 -3.72
C GLY A 162 7.85 0.75 -3.00
N LYS A 163 8.34 0.25 -1.86
CA LYS A 163 7.62 -0.76 -1.07
C LYS A 163 6.27 -0.20 -0.64
N LEU A 164 5.15 -0.88 -0.93
CA LEU A 164 3.86 -0.46 -0.41
C LEU A 164 3.70 -0.94 1.03
N PHE A 165 3.14 -0.08 1.87
CA PHE A 165 2.81 -0.39 3.26
C PHE A 165 1.53 0.35 3.66
N GLN A 166 0.93 -0.05 4.77
CA GLN A 166 -0.29 0.60 5.27
C GLN A 166 0.02 1.44 6.49
N THR A 167 -0.34 2.72 6.42
CA THR A 167 -0.32 3.60 7.59
C THR A 167 -1.55 3.32 8.45
N ILE A 168 -1.38 3.38 9.77
CA ILE A 168 -2.47 3.21 10.73
C ILE A 168 -2.92 4.59 11.18
N LYS A 169 -4.20 4.88 11.07
CA LYS A 169 -4.82 6.12 11.55
C LYS A 169 -6.04 5.80 12.39
N PHE A 170 -6.45 6.71 13.27
CA PHE A 170 -7.78 6.63 13.84
C PHE A 170 -8.82 6.88 12.75
N CYS A 171 -9.89 6.11 12.79
CA CYS A 171 -11.01 6.26 11.89
C CYS A 171 -11.68 7.61 12.20
N THR A 172 -11.69 8.51 11.23
CA THR A 172 -12.43 9.78 11.29
C THR A 172 -13.22 9.95 10.00
N ASN A 173 -14.05 8.95 9.69
CA ASN A 173 -14.87 8.94 8.49
C ASN A 173 -15.95 10.03 8.57
N THR A 174 -16.68 10.24 7.47
CA THR A 174 -17.76 11.24 7.37
C THR A 174 -18.73 11.15 8.56
N LYS A 175 -19.21 9.94 8.89
CA LYS A 175 -20.11 9.71 10.04
C LYS A 175 -19.52 10.18 11.37
N GLN A 176 -18.24 9.96 11.60
CA GLN A 176 -17.55 10.30 12.85
C GLN A 176 -17.20 11.80 12.90
N SER A 177 -16.94 12.40 11.74
CA SER A 177 -16.60 13.81 11.58
C SER A 177 -17.77 14.75 11.88
N PHE A 178 -19.02 14.26 11.94
CA PHE A 178 -20.17 15.09 12.35
C PHE A 178 -20.32 15.23 13.88
N ILE A 179 -19.51 14.51 14.66
CA ILE A 179 -19.59 14.49 16.12
C ILE A 179 -18.47 15.39 16.70
N PRO A 180 -18.72 16.09 17.82
CA PRO A 180 -17.73 16.98 18.44
C PRO A 180 -16.36 16.33 18.68
N LEU A 181 -16.35 15.06 19.08
CA LEU A 181 -15.11 14.29 19.25
C LEU A 181 -14.36 14.11 17.92
N GLY A 182 -15.03 13.69 16.85
CA GLY A 182 -14.39 13.50 15.55
C GLY A 182 -13.86 14.82 14.97
N LEU A 183 -14.61 15.91 15.13
CA LEU A 183 -14.14 17.26 14.80
C LEU A 183 -12.91 17.66 15.62
N TRP A 184 -12.88 17.32 16.90
CA TRP A 184 -11.75 17.64 17.77
C TRP A 184 -10.50 16.84 17.36
N ILE A 185 -10.63 15.53 17.17
CA ILE A 185 -9.54 14.64 16.72
C ILE A 185 -8.95 15.15 15.40
N THR A 186 -9.81 15.44 14.41
CA THR A 186 -9.39 15.95 13.10
C THR A 186 -8.76 17.34 13.18
N LYS A 187 -9.31 18.24 14.01
CA LYS A 187 -8.78 19.59 14.22
C LYS A 187 -7.36 19.57 14.78
N TYR A 188 -7.08 18.69 15.75
CA TYR A 188 -5.75 18.57 16.36
C TYR A 188 -4.83 17.57 15.65
N SER A 189 -5.27 16.97 14.54
CA SER A 189 -4.52 15.94 13.79
C SER A 189 -4.15 14.72 14.64
N LEU A 190 -4.96 14.42 15.65
CA LEU A 190 -4.74 13.29 16.54
C LEU A 190 -5.03 11.97 15.82
N GLU A 191 -5.69 11.99 14.65
CA GLU A 191 -5.94 10.78 13.88
C GLU A 191 -4.67 10.06 13.43
N ASN A 192 -3.55 10.78 13.35
CA ASN A 192 -2.30 10.21 12.85
C ASN A 192 -1.39 9.67 13.94
N LEU A 193 -1.73 9.81 15.22
CA LEU A 193 -0.93 9.27 16.32
C LEU A 193 -0.58 7.77 16.15
N PRO A 194 -1.49 6.90 15.66
CA PRO A 194 -1.18 5.48 15.44
C PRO A 194 -0.09 5.26 14.38
N MET A 195 0.24 6.23 13.54
CA MET A 195 1.34 6.11 12.58
C MET A 195 2.72 5.98 13.24
N LEU A 196 2.85 6.29 14.53
CA LEU A 196 4.08 6.00 15.29
C LEU A 196 4.40 4.51 15.31
N PHE A 197 3.40 3.63 15.24
CA PHE A 197 3.62 2.19 15.07
C PHE A 197 4.33 1.87 13.75
N ASN A 198 4.06 2.60 12.67
CA ASN A 198 4.76 2.42 11.39
C ASN A 198 6.24 2.81 11.47
N VAL A 199 6.58 3.79 12.31
CA VAL A 199 7.98 4.16 12.57
C VAL A 199 8.70 3.04 13.33
N ILE A 200 8.07 2.49 14.36
CA ILE A 200 8.64 1.37 15.14
C ILE A 200 8.79 0.11 14.29
N ARG A 201 7.86 -0.13 13.34
CA ARG A 201 7.96 -1.21 12.34
C ARG A 201 9.04 -1.00 11.28
N GLY A 202 9.65 0.19 11.24
CA GLY A 202 10.68 0.55 10.26
C GLY A 202 10.15 0.85 8.85
N GLU A 203 8.84 1.06 8.70
CA GLU A 203 8.21 1.44 7.42
C GLU A 203 8.31 2.95 7.19
N MET A 204 8.37 3.72 8.27
CA MET A 204 8.54 5.17 8.29
C MET A 204 9.70 5.59 9.19
N SER A 205 10.12 6.84 9.04
CA SER A 205 11.02 7.57 9.94
C SER A 205 10.24 8.72 10.58
N LEU A 206 10.68 9.24 11.73
CA LEU A 206 10.10 10.46 12.29
C LEU A 206 10.40 11.66 11.38
N LEU A 207 11.65 11.78 10.94
CA LEU A 207 12.18 12.86 10.14
C LEU A 207 12.57 12.36 8.73
N GLY A 208 11.81 12.76 7.72
CA GLY A 208 12.02 12.28 6.36
C GLY A 208 11.21 13.03 5.31
N TYR A 209 11.09 12.41 4.13
CA TYR A 209 10.33 12.97 3.00
C TYR A 209 8.84 12.70 3.14
N SER A 210 7.98 13.44 2.43
CA SER A 210 6.56 13.09 2.44
C SER A 210 6.35 11.65 1.97
N CYS A 211 5.46 10.94 2.65
CA CYS A 211 4.86 9.75 2.07
C CYS A 211 3.84 10.16 1.02
N TRP A 212 3.61 9.28 0.05
CA TRP A 212 2.64 9.50 -1.02
C TRP A 212 1.57 8.42 -0.93
N SER A 213 0.31 8.83 -1.06
CA SER A 213 -0.80 7.91 -1.27
C SER A 213 -0.65 7.19 -2.62
N LEU A 214 -1.36 6.09 -2.81
CA LEU A 214 -1.40 5.42 -4.12
C LEU A 214 -1.89 6.38 -5.23
N ASP A 215 -2.88 7.23 -4.92
CA ASP A 215 -3.43 8.21 -5.88
C ASP A 215 -2.40 9.25 -6.32
N ASP A 216 -1.67 9.82 -5.37
CA ASP A 216 -0.63 10.82 -5.68
C ASP A 216 0.52 10.17 -6.44
N ALA A 217 0.85 8.94 -6.06
CA ALA A 217 1.88 8.18 -6.73
C ALA A 217 1.53 7.87 -8.18
N VAL A 218 0.28 7.63 -8.57
CA VAL A 218 -0.06 7.46 -9.99
C VAL A 218 0.24 8.75 -10.77
N LYS A 219 -0.10 9.91 -10.19
CA LYS A 219 0.01 11.24 -10.82
C LYS A 219 1.42 11.82 -10.88
N LEU A 220 2.32 11.38 -9.99
CA LEU A 220 3.67 11.92 -9.88
C LEU A 220 4.54 11.63 -11.12
N SER A 221 5.33 12.64 -11.51
CA SER A 221 6.38 12.50 -12.53
C SER A 221 7.40 11.42 -12.12
N PRO A 222 7.90 10.61 -13.07
CA PRO A 222 8.89 9.55 -12.81
C PRO A 222 10.16 10.06 -12.13
N GLU A 223 10.53 11.32 -12.30
CA GLU A 223 11.73 11.92 -11.73
C GLU A 223 11.59 12.16 -10.22
N VAL A 224 10.44 12.69 -9.79
CA VAL A 224 10.14 12.94 -8.37
C VAL A 224 10.01 11.62 -7.61
N LYS A 225 9.33 10.63 -8.22
CA LYS A 225 9.29 9.24 -7.74
C LYS A 225 10.70 8.71 -7.49
N LYS A 226 11.60 8.92 -8.46
CA LYS A 226 12.98 8.45 -8.38
C LYS A 226 13.71 9.06 -7.20
N GLN A 227 13.62 10.36 -6.95
CA GLN A 227 14.46 10.99 -5.92
C GLN A 227 13.95 10.71 -4.50
N GLN A 228 12.64 10.72 -4.31
CA GLN A 228 12.03 10.65 -2.97
C GLN A 228 11.80 9.23 -2.49
N LEU A 229 11.46 8.30 -3.40
CA LEU A 229 11.14 6.92 -3.02
C LEU A 229 12.39 6.09 -2.66
N TYR A 230 13.62 6.60 -2.74
CA TYR A 230 14.80 5.87 -2.23
C TYR A 230 15.12 6.15 -0.75
N ARG A 231 14.32 6.96 -0.06
CA ARG A 231 14.46 7.24 1.36
C ARG A 231 13.18 6.86 2.10
N LEU A 232 13.28 6.62 3.40
CA LEU A 232 12.11 6.37 4.23
C LEU A 232 11.22 7.62 4.27
N PRO A 233 9.89 7.45 4.19
CA PRO A 233 8.96 8.54 4.41
C PRO A 233 9.02 9.01 5.88
N GLY A 234 8.89 10.32 6.09
CA GLY A 234 8.92 11.02 7.36
C GLY A 234 7.52 11.36 7.86
N LEU A 235 7.20 10.93 9.08
CA LEU A 235 5.92 11.17 9.74
C LEU A 235 5.64 12.67 9.93
N ILE A 236 6.63 13.44 10.40
CA ILE A 236 6.45 14.89 10.63
C ILE A 236 6.18 15.64 9.33
N LYS A 237 6.84 15.24 8.23
CA LYS A 237 6.65 15.90 6.93
C LYS A 237 5.26 15.62 6.36
N LEU A 238 4.76 14.40 6.53
CA LEU A 238 3.41 14.03 6.14
C LEU A 238 2.37 14.85 6.93
N TRP A 239 2.52 14.96 8.25
CA TRP A 239 1.63 15.77 9.09
C TRP A 239 1.61 17.25 8.68
N GLN A 240 2.78 17.81 8.35
CA GLN A 240 2.87 19.20 7.87
C GLN A 240 2.10 19.42 6.56
N ILE A 241 2.05 18.42 5.68
CA ILE A 241 1.32 18.53 4.41
C ILE A 241 -0.18 18.36 4.64
N GLU A 242 -0.59 17.36 5.43
CA GLU A 242 -2.01 17.13 5.75
C GLU A 242 -2.63 18.33 6.46
N THR A 243 -1.94 18.92 7.43
CA THR A 243 -2.40 20.15 8.13
C THR A 243 -2.57 21.35 7.19
N LYS A 244 -1.71 21.49 6.17
CA LYS A 244 -1.86 22.54 5.14
C LYS A 244 -3.03 22.30 4.19
N LEU A 245 -3.36 21.04 3.92
CA LEU A 245 -4.45 20.66 3.01
C LEU A 245 -5.82 20.63 3.70
N LYS A 246 -5.87 20.48 5.03
CA LYS A 246 -7.10 20.49 5.84
C LYS A 246 -8.02 21.71 5.68
N PRO A 247 -7.54 22.98 5.68
CA PRO A 247 -8.42 24.14 5.52
C PRO A 247 -9.19 24.16 4.18
N ALA A 248 -8.73 23.43 3.15
CA ALA A 248 -9.40 23.36 1.86
C ALA A 248 -10.47 22.24 1.75
N ARG A 249 -10.57 21.34 2.74
CA ARG A 249 -11.56 20.24 2.75
C ARG A 249 -12.79 20.52 3.62
N LEU A 250 -12.72 21.54 4.48
CA LEU A 250 -13.78 21.92 5.42
C LEU A 250 -14.46 23.25 5.07
N SER A 251 -14.06 23.89 3.96
CA SER A 251 -14.66 25.08 3.35
C SER A 251 -15.44 24.70 2.11
#